data_AF-A0AAV8XEX3-F1
#
_entry.id   AF-A0AAV8XEX3-F1
#
_cell.length_a   1.000
_cell.length_b   1.000
_cell.length_c   1.000
_cell.angle_alpha   90.00
_cell.angle_beta   90.00
_cell.angle_gamma   90.00
#
_symmetry.space_group_name_H-M   'P 1'
#
loop_
_entity.id
_entity.type
_entity.pdbx_description
1 polymer ?
#
loop_
_entity_poly.entity_id
_entity_poly.type
_entity_poly.pdbx_seq_one_letter_code
_entity_poly.pdbx_strand_id
1 'polypeptide(L)'
;MKTSLIILCFAVSTMAQRPSFAGTSAKGYPELASRFRETSSDDQNATVVNRVGETSEAAPEAGPSTTVKIPIDARGDEELVKRLQTWPRENQPFWLINSEHIERNRNNSQQNQENVEGSKKKVDRSGH
;
A
#
# COMPACT_ATOMS: atom_id res chain seq x y z
N MET A 1 -14.77 -23.33 -53.10
CA MET A 1 -13.58 -22.51 -53.44
C MET A 1 -13.70 -21.09 -52.91
N LYS A 2 -14.68 -20.29 -53.38
CA LYS A 2 -14.87 -18.89 -52.93
C LYS A 2 -15.19 -18.76 -51.43
N THR A 3 -16.07 -19.64 -50.93
CA THR A 3 -16.44 -19.71 -49.50
C THR A 3 -15.28 -20.16 -48.61
N SER A 4 -14.46 -21.11 -49.09
CA SER A 4 -13.24 -21.54 -48.39
C SER A 4 -12.21 -20.42 -48.26
N LEU A 5 -12.08 -19.56 -49.28
CA LEU A 5 -11.19 -18.40 -49.26
C LEU A 5 -11.63 -17.38 -48.20
N ILE A 6 -12.94 -17.14 -48.08
CA ILE A 6 -13.51 -16.21 -47.10
C ILE A 6 -13.27 -16.70 -45.67
N ILE A 7 -13.47 -18.00 -45.41
CA ILE A 7 -13.23 -18.61 -44.09
C ILE A 7 -11.74 -18.53 -43.72
N LEU A 8 -10.84 -18.77 -44.68
CA LEU A 8 -9.39 -18.68 -44.46
C LEU A 8 -8.95 -17.24 -44.16
N CYS A 9 -9.48 -16.25 -44.88
CA CYS A 9 -9.20 -14.84 -44.60
C CYS A 9 -9.64 -14.45 -43.18
N PHE A 10 -10.81 -14.90 -42.73
CA PHE A 10 -11.29 -14.63 -41.37
C PHE A 10 -10.40 -15.26 -40.30
N ALA A 11 -9.94 -16.50 -40.52
CA ALA A 11 -9.05 -17.20 -39.58
C ALA A 11 -7.70 -16.48 -39.41
N VAL A 12 -7.08 -16.01 -40.49
CA VAL A 12 -5.77 -15.33 -40.44
C VAL A 12 -5.88 -13.97 -39.73
N SER A 13 -6.97 -13.23 -39.91
CA SER A 13 -7.18 -11.95 -39.21
C SER A 13 -7.28 -12.08 -37.69
N THR A 14 -7.74 -13.23 -37.16
CA THR A 14 -7.81 -13.45 -35.70
C THR A 14 -6.43 -13.66 -35.05
N MET A 15 -5.44 -14.16 -35.80
CA MET A 15 -4.07 -14.33 -35.31
C MET A 15 -3.30 -13.01 -35.20
N ALA A 16 -3.80 -11.94 -35.83
CA ALA A 16 -3.17 -10.61 -35.77
C ALA A 16 -3.65 -9.74 -34.58
N GLN A 17 -4.60 -10.22 -33.77
CA GLN A 17 -5.19 -9.43 -32.67
C GLN A 17 -4.34 -9.39 -31.38
N ARG A 18 -3.25 -10.17 -31.28
CA ARG A 18 -2.36 -10.12 -30.10
C ARG A 18 -1.01 -9.51 -30.49
N PRO A 19 -0.66 -8.30 -30.00
CA PRO A 19 0.63 -7.69 -30.29
C PRO A 19 1.77 -8.54 -29.71
N SER A 20 2.87 -8.66 -30.44
CA SER A 20 4.03 -9.52 -30.14
C SER A 20 4.66 -9.26 -28.76
N PHE A 21 4.49 -8.03 -28.25
CA PHE A 21 4.96 -7.62 -26.93
C PHE A 21 4.13 -8.19 -25.77
N ALA A 22 2.90 -8.65 -26.00
CA ALA A 22 2.01 -9.13 -24.93
C ALA A 22 2.38 -10.52 -24.37
N GLY A 23 3.49 -11.12 -24.83
CA GLY A 23 3.94 -12.46 -24.47
C GLY A 23 2.93 -13.55 -24.85
N THR A 24 3.32 -14.82 -24.76
CA THR A 24 2.39 -15.96 -24.90
C THR A 24 1.88 -16.47 -23.56
N SER A 25 2.50 -16.04 -22.46
CA SER A 25 2.13 -16.43 -21.10
C SER A 25 0.67 -16.04 -20.77
N ALA A 26 0.02 -16.87 -19.94
CA ALA A 26 -1.26 -16.53 -19.35
C ALA A 26 -1.08 -15.23 -18.54
N LYS A 27 -1.78 -14.15 -18.92
CA LYS A 27 -1.72 -12.87 -18.21
C LYS A 27 -2.44 -13.01 -16.86
N GLY A 28 -1.71 -13.52 -15.88
CA GLY A 28 -2.00 -13.32 -14.46
C GLY A 28 -1.31 -12.06 -13.93
N TYR A 29 -1.17 -11.99 -12.62
CA TYR A 29 -0.37 -10.96 -11.96
C TYR A 29 1.06 -10.94 -12.51
N PRO A 30 1.70 -9.75 -12.59
CA PRO A 30 3.09 -9.66 -13.03
C PRO A 30 3.97 -10.53 -12.15
N GLU A 31 4.94 -11.21 -12.77
CA GLU A 31 5.98 -11.94 -12.04
C GLU A 31 6.69 -10.98 -11.09
N LEU A 32 6.92 -11.41 -9.84
CA LEU A 32 7.67 -10.62 -8.87
C LEU A 32 9.06 -10.36 -9.45
N ALA A 33 9.41 -9.10 -9.62
CA ALA A 33 10.76 -8.73 -10.04
C ALA A 33 11.79 -9.38 -9.12
N SER A 34 12.94 -9.79 -9.65
CA SER A 34 13.96 -10.56 -8.92
C SER A 34 14.38 -9.95 -7.57
N ARG A 35 14.26 -8.62 -7.42
CA ARG A 35 14.50 -7.87 -6.17
C ARG A 35 13.51 -8.17 -5.03
N PHE A 36 12.35 -8.75 -5.34
CA PHE A 36 11.32 -9.15 -4.39
C PHE A 36 11.21 -10.68 -4.28
N ARG A 37 12.00 -11.41 -5.07
CA ARG A 37 12.10 -12.85 -4.93
C ARG A 37 12.90 -13.12 -3.68
N GLU A 38 12.23 -13.68 -2.67
CA GLU A 38 12.84 -14.06 -1.40
C GLU A 38 13.82 -15.21 -1.66
N THR A 39 15.05 -14.87 -2.06
CA THR A 39 16.18 -15.79 -1.98
C THR A 39 16.52 -15.91 -0.51
N SER A 40 16.00 -16.95 0.12
CA SER A 40 16.40 -17.36 1.47
C SER A 40 17.92 -17.43 1.53
N SER A 41 18.49 -16.91 2.63
CA SER A 41 19.90 -16.99 3.04
C SER A 41 20.90 -16.31 2.10
N ASP A 42 21.09 -15.01 2.29
CA ASP A 42 22.35 -14.43 2.82
C ASP A 42 22.43 -12.94 2.45
N ASP A 43 22.73 -12.10 3.44
CA ASP A 43 23.05 -10.67 3.33
C ASP A 43 21.99 -9.73 2.75
N GLN A 44 21.09 -9.24 3.60
CA GLN A 44 21.11 -7.83 4.04
C GLN A 44 20.11 -7.65 5.18
N ASN A 45 20.59 -7.70 6.43
CA ASN A 45 19.92 -7.03 7.54
C ASN A 45 20.05 -5.52 7.33
N ALA A 46 19.32 -4.98 6.35
CA ALA A 46 19.18 -3.55 6.17
C ALA A 46 18.37 -3.04 7.36
N THR A 47 19.07 -2.66 8.44
CA THR A 47 18.49 -1.94 9.56
C THR A 47 17.81 -0.70 8.98
N VAL A 48 16.48 -0.75 8.89
CA VAL A 48 15.66 0.39 8.51
C VAL A 48 15.72 1.38 9.67
N VAL A 49 16.73 2.25 9.65
CA VAL A 49 16.85 3.36 10.59
C VAL A 49 15.75 4.36 10.23
N ASN A 50 14.77 4.51 11.12
CA ASN A 50 13.76 5.56 11.01
C ASN A 50 14.44 6.92 11.19
N ARG A 51 14.79 7.58 10.06
CA ARG A 51 15.39 8.93 10.04
C ARG A 51 14.41 10.07 10.41
N VAL A 52 13.16 9.74 10.74
CA VAL A 52 12.19 10.74 11.21
C VAL A 52 12.35 10.89 12.72
N GLY A 53 13.03 11.97 13.14
CA GLY A 53 13.13 12.38 14.55
C GLY A 53 14.55 12.49 15.11
N GLU A 54 15.60 12.09 14.37
CA GLU A 54 16.99 12.17 14.84
C GLU A 54 17.66 13.46 14.35
N THR A 55 17.19 14.61 14.83
CA THR A 55 17.99 15.83 14.89
C THR A 55 18.50 15.95 16.31
N SER A 56 19.75 15.53 16.50
CA SER A 56 20.56 15.72 17.70
C SER A 56 20.82 17.21 17.93
N GLU A 57 19.84 17.94 18.45
CA GLU A 57 20.05 19.27 19.02
C GLU A 57 18.96 19.50 20.08
N ALA A 58 19.40 19.42 21.35
CA ALA A 58 18.68 19.80 22.57
C ALA A 58 17.22 19.33 22.65
N ALA A 59 17.00 18.20 23.33
CA ALA A 59 15.69 17.85 23.86
C ALA A 59 15.08 19.02 24.67
N PRO A 60 13.94 19.61 24.27
CA PRO A 60 12.97 20.01 25.26
C PRO A 60 12.17 18.76 25.64
N GLU A 61 11.85 18.70 26.91
CA GLU A 61 11.23 17.60 27.62
C GLU A 61 10.09 16.89 26.87
N ALA A 62 9.97 15.59 27.17
CA ALA A 62 8.84 14.75 26.83
C ALA A 62 7.53 15.32 27.39
N GLY A 63 6.97 16.32 26.71
CA GLY A 63 5.55 16.64 26.78
C GLY A 63 4.75 15.50 26.12
N PRO A 64 3.48 15.29 26.52
CA PRO A 64 2.64 14.31 25.84
C PRO A 64 2.64 14.66 24.34
N SER A 65 3.01 13.71 23.49
CA SER A 65 2.86 13.86 22.04
C SER A 65 1.36 13.91 21.72
N THR A 66 0.74 15.05 21.96
CA THR A 66 -0.61 15.41 21.51
C THR A 66 -0.56 15.80 20.04
N THR A 67 0.34 15.19 19.26
CA THR A 67 0.48 15.44 17.82
C THR A 67 -0.82 14.97 17.19
N VAL A 68 -1.78 15.89 17.07
CA VAL A 68 -2.97 15.72 16.26
C VAL A 68 -2.46 15.22 14.92
N LYS A 69 -2.90 14.03 14.52
CA LYS A 69 -2.45 13.42 13.27
C LYS A 69 -3.04 14.24 12.14
N ILE A 70 -2.28 15.23 11.70
CA ILE A 70 -2.61 16.08 10.58
C ILE A 70 -2.21 15.30 9.31
N PRO A 71 -3.07 15.23 8.28
CA PRO A 71 -2.71 14.66 7.00
C PRO A 71 -1.39 15.25 6.46
N ILE A 72 -0.50 14.40 5.95
CA ILE A 72 0.83 14.81 5.49
C ILE A 72 0.78 15.92 4.42
N ASP A 73 -0.26 15.88 3.58
CA ASP A 73 -0.49 16.82 2.49
C ASP A 73 -0.96 18.19 2.97
N ALA A 74 -1.45 18.30 4.21
CA ALA A 74 -1.81 19.58 4.81
C ALA A 74 -0.58 20.39 5.27
N ARG A 75 0.64 19.85 5.14
CA ARG A 75 1.91 20.55 5.48
C ARG A 75 1.94 21.12 6.91
N GLY A 76 1.18 20.53 7.84
CA GLY A 76 1.04 20.99 9.21
C GLY A 76 -0.02 22.08 9.43
N ASP A 77 -0.79 22.46 8.41
CA ASP A 77 -1.87 23.45 8.52
C ASP A 77 -3.16 22.79 9.04
N GLU A 78 -3.38 22.88 10.35
CA GLU A 78 -4.58 22.36 11.00
C GLU A 78 -5.85 23.16 10.70
N GLU A 79 -5.74 24.47 10.44
CA GLU A 79 -6.90 25.33 10.16
C GLU A 79 -7.47 25.02 8.79
N LEU A 80 -6.60 24.74 7.81
CA LEU A 80 -7.00 24.26 6.49
C LEU A 80 -7.81 22.97 6.59
N VAL A 81 -7.34 21.98 7.36
CA VAL A 81 -8.04 20.71 7.53
C VAL A 81 -9.41 20.91 8.18
N LYS A 82 -9.47 21.70 9.26
CA LYS A 82 -10.75 22.03 9.94
C LYS A 82 -11.73 22.70 8.99
N ARG A 83 -11.27 23.65 8.17
CA ARG A 83 -12.10 24.33 7.17
C ARG A 83 -12.60 23.36 6.10
N LEU A 84 -11.72 22.52 5.56
CA LEU A 84 -12.09 21.55 4.54
C LEU A 84 -13.07 20.49 5.05
N GLN A 85 -12.99 20.11 6.33
CA GLN A 85 -13.96 19.20 6.95
C GLN A 85 -15.38 19.80 7.04
N THR A 86 -15.52 21.13 7.04
CA THR A 86 -16.86 21.77 7.00
C THR A 86 -17.54 21.64 5.65
N TRP A 87 -16.80 21.30 4.59
CA TRP A 87 -17.36 21.16 3.24
C TRP A 87 -18.09 19.82 3.09
N PRO A 88 -19.14 19.76 2.24
CA PRO A 88 -19.75 18.50 1.82
C PRO A 88 -18.70 17.53 1.27
N ARG A 89 -18.89 16.23 1.52
CA ARG A 89 -17.86 15.20 1.27
C ARG A 89 -17.41 15.16 -0.18
N GLU A 90 -18.34 15.37 -1.11
CA GLU A 90 -18.13 15.44 -2.55
C GLU A 90 -17.24 16.61 -2.99
N ASN A 91 -17.12 17.66 -2.16
CA ASN A 91 -16.32 18.84 -2.44
C ASN A 91 -14.97 18.81 -1.71
N GLN A 92 -14.74 17.82 -0.85
CA GLN A 92 -13.47 17.69 -0.15
C GLN A 92 -12.37 17.24 -1.12
N PRO A 93 -11.14 17.72 -0.95
CA PRO A 93 -10.05 17.32 -1.82
C PRO A 93 -9.70 15.85 -1.58
N PHE A 94 -9.30 15.16 -2.66
CA PHE A 94 -9.01 13.73 -2.64
C PHE A 94 -7.93 13.35 -1.61
N TRP A 95 -6.96 14.22 -1.33
CA TRP A 95 -5.92 13.96 -0.35
C TRP A 95 -6.50 13.82 1.05
N LEU A 96 -7.51 14.62 1.41
CA LEU A 96 -8.15 14.58 2.72
C LEU A 96 -8.96 13.29 2.88
N ILE A 97 -9.73 12.93 1.85
CA ILE A 97 -10.50 11.68 1.82
C ILE A 97 -9.57 10.45 1.90
N ASN A 98 -8.47 10.45 1.12
CA ASN A 98 -7.50 9.36 1.13
C ASN A 98 -6.79 9.26 2.48
N SER A 99 -6.48 10.38 3.12
CA SER A 99 -5.86 10.38 4.45
C SER A 99 -6.75 9.70 5.49
N GLU A 100 -8.07 9.96 5.46
CA GLU A 100 -9.03 9.30 6.36
C GLU A 100 -9.07 7.79 6.13
N HIS A 101 -9.07 7.35 4.87
CA HIS A 101 -9.05 5.92 4.52
C HIS A 101 -7.78 5.23 5.01
N ILE A 102 -6.62 5.88 4.83
CA ILE A 102 -5.31 5.37 5.28
C ILE A 102 -5.30 5.25 6.82
N GLU A 103 -5.80 6.25 7.54
CA GLU A 103 -5.86 6.24 8.99
C GLU A 103 -6.78 5.14 9.52
N ARG A 104 -7.97 4.98 8.93
CA ARG A 104 -8.87 3.88 9.28
C ARG A 104 -8.21 2.51 9.07
N ASN A 105 -7.50 2.33 7.95
CA ASN A 105 -6.79 1.07 7.69
C ASN A 105 -5.62 0.83 8.66
N ARG A 106 -4.89 1.88 9.04
CA ARG A 106 -3.82 1.80 10.05
C ARG A 106 -4.36 1.34 11.41
N ASN A 107 -5.48 1.92 11.86
CA ASN A 107 -6.11 1.52 13.12
C ASN A 107 -6.56 0.06 13.10
N ASN A 108 -7.18 -0.39 12.00
CA ASN A 108 -7.57 -1.80 11.83
C ASN A 108 -6.37 -2.74 11.85
N SER A 109 -5.25 -2.34 11.24
CA SER A 109 -4.02 -3.14 11.17
C SER A 109 -3.36 -3.27 12.54
N GLN A 110 -3.32 -2.19 13.32
CA GLN A 110 -2.80 -2.20 14.70
C GLN A 110 -3.64 -3.10 15.60
N GLN A 111 -4.97 -3.04 15.51
CA GLN A 111 -5.85 -3.90 16.27
C GLN A 111 -5.63 -5.40 15.95
N ASN A 112 -5.38 -5.72 14.67
CA ASN A 112 -5.13 -7.09 14.27
C ASN A 112 -3.76 -7.60 14.77
N GLN A 113 -2.75 -6.73 14.84
CA GLN A 113 -1.44 -7.06 15.42
C GLN A 113 -1.52 -7.31 16.93
N GLU A 114 -2.23 -6.45 17.67
CA GLU A 114 -2.43 -6.62 19.12
C GLU A 114 -3.12 -7.96 19.44
N ASN A 115 -4.13 -8.34 18.65
CA ASN A 115 -4.87 -9.58 18.86
C ASN A 115 -4.00 -10.83 18.59
N VAL A 116 -3.08 -10.75 17.61
CA VAL A 116 -2.11 -11.82 17.32
C VAL A 116 -1.08 -11.96 18.44
N GLU A 117 -0.55 -10.86 18.96
CA GLU A 117 0.40 -10.88 20.09
C GLU A 117 -0.26 -11.36 21.39
N GLY A 118 -1.50 -10.93 21.66
CA GLY A 118 -2.28 -11.40 22.80
C GLY A 118 -2.59 -12.90 22.75
N SER A 119 -2.83 -13.44 21.56
CA SER A 119 -3.07 -14.87 21.37
C SER A 119 -1.80 -15.71 21.58
N LYS A 120 -0.64 -15.25 21.09
CA LYS A 120 0.66 -15.90 21.35
C LYS A 120 0.97 -15.97 22.86
N LYS A 121 0.81 -14.85 23.58
CA LYS A 121 1.03 -14.81 25.04
C LYS A 121 0.13 -15.75 25.84
N LYS A 122 -1.08 -16.04 25.36
CA LYS A 122 -2.01 -16.96 26.04
C LYS A 122 -1.64 -18.43 25.84
N VAL A 123 -1.17 -18.78 24.63
CA VAL A 123 -0.71 -20.15 24.33
C VAL A 123 0.51 -20.50 25.16
N ASP A 124 1.47 -19.59 25.29
CA ASP A 124 2.70 -19.81 26.08
C ASP A 124 2.45 -19.94 27.59
N ARG A 125 1.33 -19.42 28.09
CA ARG A 125 0.98 -19.43 29.54
C ARG A 125 0.08 -20.62 29.95
N SER A 126 -0.46 -21.37 28.99
CA SER A 126 -1.31 -22.55 29.26
C SER A 126 -0.56 -23.88 29.21
N GLY A 127 0.76 -23.85 28.99
CA GLY A 127 1.63 -25.03 28.84
C GLY A 127 2.38 -25.47 30.11
N HIS A 128 1.92 -25.13 31.31
CA HIS A 128 2.45 -25.63 32.58
C HIS A 128 1.32 -26.23 33.43
#